data_AF-A0A7W4EUY9-F1
#
_entry.id   AF-A0A7W4EUY9-F1
#
_cell.length_a   1.000
_cell.length_b   1.000
_cell.length_c   1.000
_cell.angle_alpha   90.00
_cell.angle_beta   90.00
_cell.angle_gamma   90.00
#
_symmetry.space_group_name_H-M   'P 1'
#
loop_
_entity.id
_entity.type
_entity.pdbx_description
1 polymer ?
#
loop_
_entity_poly.entity_id
_entity_poly.type
_entity_poly.pdbx_seq_one_letter_code
_entity_poly.pdbx_strand_id
1 'polypeptide(L)'
;EVALYETVGYLEALKEHYNEIFQAKNQQRDAIVNHLVATQPRLYEAKRNAYHNESITDLATKAFEKNKILLFKDELVQQYDPVYRDPVPTSALDIRSHFLAPRKHLLGHFFDTFWFDLAMIWVMSLVLYVSLHIEFLRRMGNLFSWVRRRIKK
;
A
#
# COMPACT_ATOMS: atom_id res chain seq x y z
N GLU A 1 -3.29 -36.87 -12.83
CA GLU A 1 -4.76 -36.69 -12.88
C GLU A 1 -5.37 -36.55 -11.50
N VAL A 2 -5.20 -37.50 -10.57
CA VAL A 2 -5.74 -37.41 -9.17
C VAL A 2 -5.35 -36.11 -8.44
N ALA A 3 -4.07 -35.73 -8.45
CA ALA A 3 -3.61 -34.48 -7.82
C ALA A 3 -4.24 -33.21 -8.42
N LEU A 4 -4.64 -33.25 -9.70
CA LEU A 4 -5.30 -32.11 -10.35
C LEU A 4 -6.74 -31.98 -9.85
N TYR A 5 -7.47 -33.11 -9.72
CA TYR A 5 -8.82 -33.12 -9.15
C TYR A 5 -8.85 -32.64 -7.70
N GLU A 6 -7.91 -33.11 -6.86
CA GLU A 6 -7.79 -32.66 -5.47
C GLU A 6 -7.49 -31.16 -5.38
N THR A 7 -6.57 -30.66 -6.22
CA THR A 7 -6.21 -29.23 -6.25
C THR A 7 -7.39 -28.36 -6.67
N VAL A 8 -8.12 -28.76 -7.71
CA VAL A 8 -9.32 -28.04 -8.17
C VAL A 8 -10.40 -28.03 -7.09
N GLY A 9 -10.66 -29.17 -6.44
CA GLY A 9 -11.62 -29.25 -5.34
C GLY A 9 -11.25 -28.35 -4.16
N TYR A 10 -9.96 -28.28 -3.80
CA TYR A 10 -9.49 -27.36 -2.77
C TYR A 10 -9.70 -25.89 -3.16
N LEU A 11 -9.41 -25.51 -4.41
CA LEU A 11 -9.62 -24.14 -4.89
C LEU A 11 -11.10 -23.75 -4.92
N GLU A 12 -11.99 -24.69 -5.25
CA GLU A 12 -13.44 -24.47 -5.19
C GLU A 12 -13.92 -24.23 -3.76
N ALA A 13 -13.49 -25.08 -2.82
CA ALA A 13 -13.81 -24.91 -1.39
C ALA A 13 -13.27 -23.57 -0.85
N LEU A 14 -12.05 -23.19 -1.24
CA LEU A 14 -11.44 -21.92 -0.86
C LEU A 14 -12.23 -20.72 -1.41
N LYS A 15 -12.68 -20.81 -2.66
CA LYS A 15 -13.52 -19.79 -3.30
C LYS A 15 -14.85 -19.64 -2.59
N GLU A 16 -15.49 -20.76 -2.23
CA GLU A 16 -16.75 -20.75 -1.48
C GLU A 16 -16.58 -20.09 -0.11
N HIS A 17 -15.54 -20.49 0.64
CA HIS A 17 -15.22 -19.90 1.93
C HIS A 17 -15.06 -18.37 1.89
N TYR A 18 -14.27 -17.86 0.94
CA TYR A 18 -14.07 -16.40 0.82
C TYR A 18 -15.31 -15.67 0.27
N ASN A 19 -16.12 -16.32 -0.56
CA ASN A 19 -17.39 -15.76 -1.01
C ASN A 19 -18.36 -15.58 0.17
N GLU A 20 -18.47 -16.56 1.06
CA GLU A 20 -19.32 -16.44 2.26
C GLU A 20 -18.89 -15.27 3.15
N ILE A 21 -17.58 -15.14 3.41
CA ILE A 21 -17.02 -14.02 4.17
C ILE A 21 -17.36 -12.69 3.48
N PHE A 22 -17.14 -12.61 2.17
CA PHE A 22 -17.44 -11.40 1.39
C PHE A 22 -18.91 -11.03 1.49
N GLN A 23 -19.83 -11.99 1.29
CA GLN A 23 -21.27 -11.74 1.36
C GLN A 23 -21.69 -11.28 2.76
N ALA A 24 -21.22 -11.95 3.81
CA ALA A 24 -21.56 -11.59 5.18
C ALA A 24 -21.10 -10.15 5.53
N LYS A 25 -19.88 -9.78 5.14
CA LYS A 25 -19.35 -8.43 5.38
C LYS A 25 -20.04 -7.37 4.52
N ASN A 26 -20.35 -7.69 3.28
CA ASN A 26 -21.06 -6.79 2.38
C ASN A 26 -22.49 -6.52 2.89
N GLN A 27 -23.21 -7.54 3.34
CA GLN A 27 -24.53 -7.41 3.95
C GLN A 27 -24.51 -6.53 5.21
N GLN A 28 -23.51 -6.69 6.08
CA GLN A 28 -23.36 -5.85 7.27
C GLN A 28 -23.16 -4.37 6.90
N ARG A 29 -22.30 -4.09 5.92
CA ARG A 29 -22.10 -2.73 5.40
C ARG A 29 -23.40 -2.15 4.84
N ASP A 30 -24.08 -2.90 3.98
CA ASP A 30 -25.27 -2.44 3.28
C ASP A 30 -26.43 -2.20 4.24
N ALA A 31 -26.57 -3.02 5.29
CA ALA A 31 -27.54 -2.79 6.36
C ALA A 31 -27.31 -1.43 7.07
N ILE A 32 -26.06 -1.09 7.40
CA ILE A 32 -25.72 0.20 8.03
C ILE A 32 -26.02 1.36 7.09
N VAL A 33 -25.60 1.26 5.83
CA VAL A 33 -25.84 2.30 4.82
C VAL A 33 -27.33 2.51 4.60
N ASN A 34 -28.09 1.43 4.38
CA ASN A 34 -29.53 1.49 4.15
C ASN A 34 -30.27 2.07 5.36
N HIS A 35 -29.88 1.67 6.58
CA HIS A 35 -30.45 2.22 7.81
C HIS A 35 -30.20 3.73 7.92
N LEU A 36 -28.98 4.20 7.67
CA LEU A 36 -28.63 5.63 7.72
C LEU A 36 -29.35 6.43 6.64
N VAL A 37 -29.44 5.90 5.42
CA VAL A 37 -30.17 6.54 4.32
C VAL A 37 -31.66 6.66 4.66
N ALA A 38 -32.26 5.62 5.23
CA ALA A 38 -33.69 5.61 5.56
C ALA A 38 -34.04 6.49 6.77
N THR A 39 -33.21 6.51 7.81
CA THR A 39 -33.50 7.21 9.07
C THR A 39 -32.93 8.62 9.13
N GLN A 40 -31.75 8.85 8.55
CA GLN A 40 -30.97 10.09 8.68
C GLN A 40 -30.24 10.47 7.37
N PRO A 41 -30.98 10.72 6.27
CA PRO A 41 -30.39 10.94 4.95
C PRO A 41 -29.39 12.11 4.92
N ARG A 42 -29.70 13.21 5.63
CA ARG A 42 -28.80 14.37 5.72
C ARG A 42 -27.48 14.05 6.41
N LEU A 43 -27.49 13.19 7.43
CA LEU A 43 -26.26 12.77 8.12
C LEU A 43 -25.41 11.91 7.19
N TYR A 44 -26.04 10.99 6.46
CA TYR A 44 -25.36 10.16 5.47
C TYR A 44 -24.68 11.01 4.40
N GLU A 45 -25.39 11.96 3.80
CA GLU A 45 -24.84 12.87 2.80
C GLU A 45 -23.69 13.71 3.36
N ALA A 46 -23.83 14.25 4.58
CA ALA A 46 -22.76 15.01 5.23
C ALA A 46 -21.50 14.16 5.44
N LYS A 47 -21.64 12.90 5.88
CA LYS A 47 -20.50 11.98 6.05
C LYS A 47 -19.87 11.62 4.71
N ARG A 48 -20.67 11.32 3.70
CA ARG A 48 -20.17 11.03 2.34
C ARG A 48 -19.39 12.21 1.79
N ASN A 49 -19.91 13.42 1.91
CA ASN A 49 -19.23 14.63 1.43
C ASN A 49 -17.93 14.93 2.18
N ALA A 50 -17.86 14.60 3.47
CA ALA A 50 -16.67 14.85 4.28
C ALA A 50 -15.56 13.81 4.12
N TYR A 51 -15.89 12.54 3.83
CA TYR A 51 -14.95 11.42 3.92
C TYR A 51 -14.86 10.55 2.68
N HIS A 52 -15.66 10.78 1.64
CA HIS A 52 -15.62 9.96 0.42
C HIS A 52 -15.19 10.79 -0.79
N ASN A 53 -14.19 10.27 -1.50
CA ASN A 53 -13.77 10.78 -2.80
C ASN A 53 -13.75 9.62 -3.79
N GLU A 54 -14.62 9.72 -4.80
CA GLU A 54 -14.80 8.69 -5.82
C GLU A 54 -13.54 8.49 -6.65
N SER A 55 -12.91 9.58 -7.12
CA SER A 55 -11.67 9.50 -7.91
C SER A 55 -10.50 8.85 -7.14
N ILE A 56 -10.38 9.13 -5.85
CA ILE A 56 -9.36 8.48 -5.00
C ILE A 56 -9.70 7.02 -4.77
N THR A 57 -10.98 6.68 -4.60
CA THR A 57 -11.44 5.30 -4.45
C THR A 57 -11.12 4.48 -5.70
N ASP A 58 -11.43 5.02 -6.88
CA ASP A 58 -11.17 4.37 -8.16
C ASP A 58 -9.66 4.18 -8.41
N LEU A 59 -8.85 5.16 -8.02
CA LEU A 59 -7.39 5.07 -8.09
C LEU A 59 -6.85 4.00 -7.12
N ALA A 60 -7.33 3.99 -5.88
CA ALA A 60 -6.86 3.09 -4.82
C ALA A 60 -7.28 1.64 -5.05
N THR A 61 -8.47 1.42 -5.63
CA THR A 61 -8.97 0.08 -5.99
C THR A 61 -8.55 -0.35 -7.40
N LYS A 62 -8.07 0.59 -8.22
CA LYS A 62 -7.82 0.39 -9.65
C LYS A 62 -9.06 -0.21 -10.35
N ALA A 63 -10.22 0.42 -10.16
CA ALA A 63 -11.50 -0.08 -10.65
C ALA A 63 -11.53 -0.37 -12.17
N PHE A 64 -10.73 0.35 -12.96
CA PHE A 64 -10.65 0.21 -14.42
C PHE A 64 -9.53 -0.73 -14.92
N GLU A 65 -8.85 -1.44 -14.02
CA GLU A 65 -7.80 -2.39 -14.40
C GLU A 65 -8.40 -3.58 -15.17
N LYS A 66 -7.95 -3.75 -16.42
CA LYS A 66 -8.40 -4.86 -17.27
C LYS A 66 -7.74 -6.16 -16.87
N ASN A 67 -6.46 -6.11 -16.49
CA ASN A 67 -5.67 -7.28 -16.14
C ASN A 67 -5.60 -7.42 -14.62
N LYS A 68 -6.65 -8.00 -14.03
CA LYS A 68 -6.79 -8.16 -12.57
C LYS A 68 -5.65 -8.95 -11.93
N ILE A 69 -5.13 -9.96 -12.64
CA ILE A 69 -4.00 -10.77 -12.20
C ILE A 69 -2.95 -10.74 -13.31
N LEU A 70 -1.72 -10.41 -12.96
CA LEU A 70 -0.58 -10.36 -13.85
C LEU A 70 0.40 -11.48 -13.48
N LEU A 71 0.81 -12.29 -14.45
CA LEU A 71 1.95 -13.20 -14.27
C LEU A 71 3.25 -12.41 -14.46
N PHE A 72 4.08 -12.34 -13.42
CA PHE A 72 5.37 -11.66 -13.46
C PHE A 72 6.41 -12.47 -12.69
N LYS A 73 7.52 -12.84 -13.35
CA LYS A 73 8.60 -13.65 -12.75
C LYS A 73 8.08 -14.93 -12.07
N ASP A 74 7.21 -15.65 -12.76
CA ASP A 74 6.58 -16.88 -12.27
C ASP A 74 5.68 -16.69 -11.04
N GLU A 75 5.33 -15.45 -10.69
CA GLU A 75 4.39 -15.11 -9.62
C GLU A 75 3.10 -14.50 -10.18
N LEU A 76 1.97 -14.84 -9.55
CA LEU A 76 0.68 -14.20 -9.82
C LEU A 76 0.53 -12.95 -8.94
N VAL A 77 0.58 -11.78 -9.57
CA VAL A 77 0.44 -10.48 -8.89
C VAL A 77 -0.96 -9.95 -9.08
N GLN A 78 -1.67 -9.78 -7.96
CA GLN A 78 -2.96 -9.09 -7.92
C GLN A 78 -2.78 -7.59 -8.23
N GLN A 79 -3.47 -7.11 -9.26
CA GLN A 79 -3.47 -5.70 -9.67
C GLN A 79 -4.74 -4.95 -9.27
N TYR A 80 -5.86 -5.63 -9.09
CA TYR A 80 -7.09 -5.00 -8.60
C TYR A 80 -7.08 -4.90 -7.07
N ASP A 81 -7.80 -3.92 -6.53
CA ASP A 81 -7.93 -3.70 -5.09
C ASP A 81 -6.59 -3.63 -4.31
N PRO A 82 -5.54 -2.97 -4.83
CA PRO A 82 -4.23 -3.00 -4.20
C PRO A 82 -4.24 -2.36 -2.80
N VAL A 83 -5.14 -1.40 -2.53
CA VAL A 83 -5.31 -0.79 -1.21
C VAL A 83 -5.67 -1.78 -0.10
N TYR A 84 -6.24 -2.94 -0.44
CA TYR A 84 -6.55 -4.00 0.53
C TYR A 84 -5.48 -5.10 0.57
N ARG A 85 -4.38 -4.94 -0.16
CA ARG A 85 -3.32 -5.94 -0.26
C ARG A 85 -2.10 -5.54 0.56
N ASP A 86 -1.81 -6.30 1.58
CA ASP A 86 -0.57 -6.14 2.35
C ASP A 86 0.67 -6.50 1.52
N PRO A 87 1.83 -5.88 1.80
CA PRO A 87 3.08 -6.29 1.16
C PRO A 87 3.49 -7.68 1.65
N VAL A 88 4.13 -8.44 0.77
CA VAL A 88 4.73 -9.75 1.08
C VAL A 88 6.24 -9.53 1.27
N PRO A 89 6.73 -9.36 2.50
CA PRO A 89 8.15 -9.10 2.74
C PRO A 89 8.97 -10.36 2.52
N THR A 90 10.13 -10.22 1.86
CA THR A 90 11.06 -11.35 1.66
C THR A 90 12.05 -11.50 2.83
N SER A 91 12.25 -10.43 3.60
CA SER A 91 13.19 -10.38 4.73
C SER A 91 12.72 -9.38 5.79
N ALA A 92 13.22 -9.52 7.03
CA ALA A 92 12.92 -8.62 8.15
C ALA A 92 13.28 -7.14 7.85
N LEU A 93 14.27 -6.90 6.98
CA LEU A 93 14.71 -5.57 6.56
C LEU A 93 14.10 -5.11 5.24
N ASP A 94 13.13 -5.85 4.70
CA ASP A 94 12.49 -5.50 3.43
C ASP A 94 11.45 -4.40 3.65
N ILE A 95 11.75 -3.22 3.12
CA ILE A 95 10.87 -2.03 3.18
C ILE A 95 10.06 -1.89 1.87
N ARG A 96 10.34 -2.73 0.87
CA ARG A 96 9.70 -2.62 -0.43
C ARG A 96 8.24 -3.05 -0.31
N SER A 97 7.35 -2.10 -0.60
CA SER A 97 5.93 -2.37 -0.80
C SER A 97 5.51 -1.88 -2.17
N HIS A 98 4.35 -2.37 -2.65
CA HIS A 98 3.68 -1.69 -3.76
C HIS A 98 3.15 -0.32 -3.31
N PHE A 99 2.90 0.57 -4.28
CA PHE A 99 2.62 1.98 -4.00
C PHE A 99 1.37 2.21 -3.15
N LEU A 100 0.30 1.47 -3.43
CA LEU A 100 -1.00 1.60 -2.76
C LEU A 100 -1.13 0.70 -1.54
N ALA A 101 -0.05 0.13 -1.02
CA ALA A 101 -0.13 -0.77 0.13
C ALA A 101 -0.71 -0.04 1.35
N PRO A 102 -1.65 -0.65 2.10
CA PRO A 102 -2.21 -0.02 3.30
C PRO A 102 -1.19 0.04 4.44
N ARG A 103 -0.21 -0.87 4.41
CA ARG A 103 0.85 -1.01 5.41
C ARG A 103 2.21 -1.13 4.76
N LYS A 104 3.23 -0.69 5.49
CA LYS A 104 4.66 -0.84 5.17
C LYS A 104 5.28 -1.83 6.15
N HIS A 105 6.20 -2.65 5.66
CA HIS A 105 6.96 -3.57 6.49
C HIS A 105 8.30 -2.94 6.86
N LEU A 106 8.67 -3.01 8.13
CA LEU A 106 9.98 -2.58 8.63
C LEU A 106 10.32 -3.38 9.89
N LEU A 107 11.53 -3.96 9.92
CA LEU A 107 12.06 -4.68 11.10
C LEU A 107 11.14 -5.81 11.61
N GLY A 108 10.46 -6.53 10.71
CA GLY A 108 9.54 -7.62 11.09
C GLY A 108 8.15 -7.17 11.53
N HIS A 109 7.87 -5.87 11.52
CA HIS A 109 6.59 -5.30 11.91
C HIS A 109 5.91 -4.57 10.74
N PHE A 110 4.57 -4.54 10.78
CA PHE A 110 3.76 -3.79 9.83
C PHE A 110 3.31 -2.47 10.47
N PHE A 111 3.50 -1.37 9.75
CA PHE A 111 3.09 -0.03 10.13
C PHE A 111 2.12 0.53 9.10
N ASP A 112 1.10 1.27 9.52
CA ASP A 112 0.20 1.94 8.59
C ASP A 112 0.97 2.91 7.70
N THR A 113 0.70 2.87 6.39
CA THR A 113 1.41 3.67 5.39
C THR A 113 1.36 5.15 5.71
N PHE A 114 0.23 5.65 6.23
CA PHE A 114 0.09 7.05 6.64
C PHE A 114 1.15 7.48 7.67
N TRP A 115 1.29 6.73 8.77
CA TRP A 115 2.23 7.08 9.84
C TRP A 115 3.67 6.84 9.41
N PHE A 116 3.92 5.77 8.65
CA PHE A 116 5.24 5.47 8.12
C PHE A 116 5.74 6.60 7.19
N ASP A 117 4.93 6.98 6.20
CA ASP A 117 5.32 8.00 5.22
C ASP A 117 5.46 9.38 5.88
N LEU A 118 4.57 9.72 6.84
CA LEU A 118 4.67 10.95 7.62
C LEU A 118 5.98 11.00 8.43
N ALA A 119 6.31 9.92 9.14
CA ALA A 119 7.56 9.83 9.90
C ALA A 119 8.79 9.94 8.98
N MET A 120 8.75 9.31 7.81
CA MET A 120 9.83 9.40 6.81
C MET A 120 10.05 10.82 6.31
N ILE A 121 8.97 11.57 6.02
CA ILE A 121 9.07 12.99 5.62
C ILE A 121 9.75 13.81 6.73
N TRP A 122 9.37 13.61 7.99
CA TRP A 122 10.00 14.30 9.11
C TRP A 122 11.48 13.94 9.26
N VAL A 123 11.84 12.66 9.16
CA VAL A 123 13.23 12.20 9.20
C VAL A 123 14.04 12.81 8.06
N MET A 124 13.53 12.79 6.83
CA MET A 124 14.19 13.42 5.67
C MET A 124 14.39 14.92 5.89
N SER A 125 13.38 15.61 6.43
CA SER A 125 13.43 17.04 6.71
C SER A 125 14.48 17.38 7.77
N LEU A 126 14.55 16.59 8.85
CA LEU A 126 15.56 16.73 9.90
C LEU A 126 16.97 16.46 9.36
N VAL A 127 17.14 15.40 8.57
CA VAL A 127 18.43 15.06 7.94
C VAL A 127 18.89 16.20 7.02
N LEU A 128 18.00 16.77 6.22
CA LEU A 128 18.33 17.91 5.37
C LEU A 128 18.70 19.15 6.18
N TYR A 129 17.97 19.43 7.27
CA TYR A 129 18.29 20.54 8.18
C TYR A 129 19.67 20.39 8.81
N VAL A 130 19.99 19.21 9.37
CA VAL A 130 21.30 18.93 9.96
C VAL A 130 22.40 18.98 8.91
N SER A 131 22.16 18.42 7.71
CA SER A 131 23.09 18.45 6.58
C SER A 131 23.44 19.89 6.18
N LEU A 132 22.45 20.78 6.15
CA LEU A 132 22.66 22.19 5.89
C LEU A 132 23.47 22.86 7.02
N HIS A 133 23.14 22.57 8.28
CA HIS A 133 23.80 23.16 9.43
C HIS A 133 25.30 22.82 9.52
N ILE A 134 25.69 21.57 9.21
CA ILE A 134 27.10 21.16 9.19
C ILE A 134 27.85 21.58 7.91
N GLU A 135 27.18 22.33 7.02
CA GLU A 135 27.65 22.66 5.68
C GLU A 135 28.11 21.40 4.89
N PHE A 136 27.35 20.31 5.00
CA PHE A 136 27.75 18.99 4.46
C PHE A 136 28.14 19.06 2.98
N LEU A 137 27.34 19.76 2.17
CA LEU A 137 27.59 19.95 0.74
C LEU A 137 28.91 20.69 0.47
N ARG A 138 29.26 21.71 1.28
CA ARG A 138 30.53 22.44 1.16
C ARG A 138 31.70 21.54 1.50
N ARG A 139 31.58 20.73 2.57
CA ARG A 139 32.61 19.75 2.95
C ARG A 139 32.82 18.71 1.85
N MET A 140 31.74 18.21 1.24
CA MET A 140 31.82 17.31 0.08
C MET A 140 32.51 17.98 -1.13
N GLY A 141 32.16 19.22 -1.46
CA GLY A 141 32.81 19.97 -2.54
C GLY A 141 34.30 20.20 -2.31
N ASN A 142 34.69 20.53 -1.07
CA ASN A 142 36.09 20.66 -0.69
C ASN A 142 36.86 19.34 -0.84
N LEU A 143 36.25 18.21 -0.44
CA LEU A 143 36.82 16.87 -0.61
C LEU A 143 37.02 16.54 -2.11
N PHE A 144 36.03 16.82 -2.96
CA PHE A 144 36.14 16.62 -4.41
C PHE A 144 37.27 17.47 -5.02
N SER A 145 37.42 18.72 -4.58
CA SER A 145 38.52 19.60 -5.02
C SER A 145 39.90 19.06 -4.61
N TRP A 146 39.98 18.42 -3.43
CA TRP A 146 41.22 17.83 -2.91
C TRP A 146 41.57 16.55 -3.67
N VAL A 147 40.58 15.66 -3.91
CA VAL A 147 40.76 14.45 -4.72
C VAL A 147 41.21 14.80 -6.15
N ARG A 148 40.54 15.76 -6.80
CA ARG A 148 40.91 16.20 -8.15
C ARG A 148 42.35 16.73 -8.23
N ARG A 149 42.80 17.45 -7.20
CA ARG A 149 44.19 17.94 -7.11
C ARG A 149 45.21 16.82 -6.93
N ARG A 150 44.83 15.71 -6.27
CA ARG A 150 45.68 14.52 -6.16
C ARG A 150 45.73 13.68 -7.44
N ILE A 151 44.66 13.64 -8.24
CA ILE A 151 44.62 12.87 -9.50
C ILE A 151 45.37 13.60 -10.63
N LYS A 152 45.47 14.94 -10.58
CA LYS A 152 46.20 15.76 -11.57
C LYS A 152 47.71 15.88 -11.31
N LYS A 153 48.21 15.37 -10.19
CA LYS A 153 49.64 15.23 -9.89
C LYS A 153 50.06 13.80 -10.18
#